data_AF-A0AAI9WCD2-F1
#
_entry.id   AF-A0AAI9WCD2-F1
#
_cell.length_a   1.000
_cell.length_b   1.000
_cell.length_c   1.000
_cell.angle_alpha   90.00
_cell.angle_beta   90.00
_cell.angle_gamma   90.00
#
_symmetry.space_group_name_H-M   'P 1'
#
loop_
_entity.id
_entity.type
_entity.pdbx_description
1 polymer ?
#
loop_
_entity_poly.entity_id
_entity_poly.type
_entity_poly.pdbx_seq_one_letter_code
_entity_poly.pdbx_strand_id
1 'polypeptide(L)'
;MSGKWIEVATKANLQNNEHGYQASTNSPIVVTRTCGHIVSVNSKVLEAGISVAFSSDAPATAWADPVNPFVGIQAAVTRRAYDGTDTGQHERISIEKAIELYTKGAQEITRIQGVGQLKPGYHADFIVLEEDILEIPELEIGNTRVLETFMAGQSVFRKVSEKTLVV
;
A
#
# COMPACT_ATOMS: atom_id res chain seq x y z
N MET A 1 14.44 -29.98 -6.79
CA MET A 1 13.54 -29.02 -6.11
C MET A 1 12.32 -28.84 -7.00
N SER A 2 11.17 -29.40 -6.64
CA SER A 2 9.92 -29.29 -7.40
C SER A 2 9.34 -27.89 -7.18
N GLY A 3 9.62 -26.95 -8.08
CA GLY A 3 8.98 -25.64 -8.06
C GLY A 3 7.48 -25.80 -8.30
N LYS A 4 6.65 -25.37 -7.35
CA LYS A 4 5.22 -25.18 -7.59
C LYS A 4 5.09 -23.99 -8.54
N TRP A 5 4.62 -24.25 -9.77
CA TRP A 5 4.22 -23.19 -10.68
C TRP A 5 2.93 -22.57 -10.16
N ILE A 6 2.95 -21.25 -9.95
CA ILE A 6 1.75 -20.48 -9.59
C ILE A 6 1.11 -20.04 -10.91
N GLU A 7 -0.16 -20.38 -11.08
CA GLU A 7 -0.95 -19.93 -12.21
C GLU A 7 -1.15 -18.41 -12.09
N VAL A 8 -0.42 -17.65 -12.92
CA VAL A 8 -0.69 -16.22 -13.15
C VAL A 8 -2.06 -16.14 -13.81
N ALA A 9 -2.93 -15.24 -13.34
CA ALA A 9 -4.30 -15.10 -13.83
C ALA A 9 -4.34 -15.11 -15.36
N THR A 10 -4.88 -16.18 -15.94
CA THR A 10 -5.19 -16.26 -17.36
C THR A 10 -6.53 -15.58 -17.60
N LYS A 11 -6.81 -15.10 -18.83
CA LYS A 11 -8.10 -14.47 -19.20
C LYS A 11 -9.35 -15.30 -18.80
N ALA A 12 -9.19 -16.59 -18.51
CA ALA A 12 -10.24 -17.49 -18.07
C ALA A 12 -10.74 -17.25 -16.64
N ASN A 13 -9.95 -16.62 -15.76
CA ASN A 13 -10.26 -16.43 -14.33
C ASN A 13 -10.42 -14.95 -13.93
N LEU A 14 -10.68 -14.08 -14.91
CA LEU A 14 -10.90 -12.65 -14.73
C LEU A 14 -12.40 -12.36 -14.88
N GLN A 15 -13.00 -11.77 -13.84
CA GLN A 15 -14.36 -11.25 -13.95
C GLN A 15 -14.31 -9.84 -14.52
N ASN A 16 -15.04 -9.60 -15.61
CA ASN A 16 -15.24 -8.26 -16.16
C ASN A 16 -16.30 -7.55 -15.32
N ASN A 17 -16.03 -6.32 -14.88
CA ASN A 17 -17.09 -5.42 -14.46
C ASN A 17 -17.61 -4.57 -15.64
N GLU A 18 -18.72 -3.89 -15.41
CA GLU A 18 -19.39 -2.99 -16.37
C GLU A 18 -18.50 -1.83 -16.86
N HIS A 19 -17.44 -1.51 -16.11
CA HIS A 19 -16.45 -0.48 -16.43
C HIS A 19 -15.15 -1.03 -17.09
N GLY A 20 -15.09 -2.33 -17.37
CA GLY A 20 -13.98 -2.97 -18.10
C GLY A 20 -12.74 -3.29 -17.26
N TYR A 21 -12.86 -3.26 -15.93
CA TYR A 21 -11.86 -3.78 -14.99
C TYR A 21 -11.97 -5.31 -14.89
N GLN A 22 -10.81 -5.96 -14.79
CA GLN A 22 -10.69 -7.40 -14.67
C GLN A 22 -10.00 -7.75 -13.35
N ALA A 23 -10.74 -8.34 -12.41
CA ALA A 23 -10.19 -8.83 -11.14
C ALA A 23 -10.23 -10.35 -11.10
N SER A 24 -9.16 -10.97 -10.59
CA SER A 24 -9.17 -12.40 -10.26
C SER A 24 -9.45 -12.57 -8.76
N THR A 25 -10.46 -13.37 -8.43
CA THR A 25 -10.77 -13.80 -7.05
C THR A 25 -9.99 -15.07 -6.66
N ASN A 26 -9.48 -15.80 -7.66
CA ASN A 26 -8.86 -17.11 -7.46
C ASN A 26 -7.34 -17.11 -7.59
N SER A 27 -6.76 -16.19 -8.37
CA SER A 27 -5.32 -16.12 -8.58
C SER A 27 -4.68 -14.95 -7.83
N PRO A 28 -3.41 -15.11 -7.38
CA PRO A 28 -2.69 -14.13 -6.56
C PRO A 28 -2.44 -12.76 -7.20
N ILE A 29 -2.74 -12.59 -8.49
CA ILE A 29 -2.34 -11.43 -9.28
C ILE A 29 -3.55 -10.95 -10.09
N VAL A 30 -3.94 -9.69 -9.87
CA VAL A 30 -4.85 -8.95 -10.74
C VAL A 30 -4.00 -8.33 -11.86
N VAL A 31 -4.36 -8.48 -13.15
CA VAL A 31 -3.77 -7.69 -14.25
C VAL A 31 -4.86 -7.32 -15.26
N THR A 32 -4.94 -6.02 -15.60
CA THR A 32 -5.14 -5.39 -16.93
C THR A 32 -5.82 -4.00 -16.71
N ARG A 33 -5.45 -2.87 -17.32
CA ARG A 33 -4.84 -2.54 -18.63
C ARG A 33 -3.66 -1.56 -18.53
N THR A 34 -3.11 -1.17 -19.68
CA THR A 34 -1.91 -0.38 -20.03
C THR A 34 -1.63 0.96 -19.30
N CYS A 35 -2.42 1.33 -18.28
CA CYS A 35 -2.11 2.38 -17.30
C CYS A 35 -2.93 2.23 -15.99
N GLY A 36 -3.49 1.05 -15.72
CA GLY A 36 -4.24 0.68 -14.52
C GLY A 36 -3.37 -0.13 -13.57
N HIS A 37 -2.62 0.59 -12.74
CA HIS A 37 -1.61 0.05 -11.84
C HIS A 37 -2.22 -0.74 -10.67
N ILE A 38 -1.67 -1.92 -10.40
CA ILE A 38 -2.06 -2.78 -9.28
C ILE A 38 -1.23 -2.35 -8.07
N VAL A 39 -1.88 -1.70 -7.10
CA VAL A 39 -1.21 -1.15 -5.91
C VAL A 39 -1.23 -2.14 -4.72
N SER A 40 -1.97 -3.25 -4.82
CA SER A 40 -2.11 -4.21 -3.71
C SER A 40 -2.00 -5.67 -4.16
N VAL A 41 -1.21 -6.43 -3.39
CA VAL A 41 -1.19 -7.91 -3.43
C VAL A 41 -2.31 -8.45 -2.54
N ASN A 42 -2.83 -9.62 -2.87
CA ASN A 42 -3.90 -10.26 -2.12
C ASN A 42 -3.36 -11.26 -1.07
N SER A 43 -4.18 -11.67 -0.11
CA SER A 43 -3.77 -12.58 0.98
C SER A 43 -3.17 -13.90 0.47
N LYS A 44 -3.67 -14.47 -0.63
CA LYS A 44 -3.12 -15.70 -1.23
C LYS A 44 -1.63 -15.64 -1.58
N VAL A 45 -1.12 -14.48 -2.02
CA VAL A 45 0.33 -14.29 -2.27
C VAL A 45 1.14 -14.49 -0.99
N LEU A 46 0.63 -13.90 0.11
CA LEU A 46 1.26 -13.97 1.42
C LEU A 46 1.19 -15.39 1.99
N GLU A 47 0.05 -16.07 1.83
CA GLU A 47 -0.13 -17.48 2.22
C GLU A 47 0.79 -18.43 1.44
N ALA A 48 1.11 -18.10 0.19
CA ALA A 48 2.05 -18.86 -0.62
C ALA A 48 3.52 -18.67 -0.20
N GLY A 49 3.81 -17.80 0.78
CA GLY A 49 5.15 -17.54 1.28
C GLY A 49 6.02 -16.73 0.31
N ILE A 50 5.40 -15.98 -0.60
CA ILE A 50 6.11 -15.14 -1.58
C ILE A 50 6.43 -13.80 -0.94
N SER A 51 7.70 -13.41 -0.94
CA SER A 51 8.12 -12.07 -0.53
C SER A 51 7.60 -11.03 -1.51
N VAL A 52 6.90 -10.02 -0.99
CA VAL A 52 6.33 -8.91 -1.76
C VAL A 52 6.50 -7.59 -1.01
N ALA A 53 6.35 -6.50 -1.75
CA ALA A 53 6.39 -5.14 -1.24
C ALA A 53 5.31 -4.30 -1.92
N PHE A 54 4.86 -3.25 -1.24
CA PHE A 54 3.96 -2.26 -1.83
C PHE A 54 4.73 -1.07 -2.40
N SER A 55 4.11 -0.42 -3.37
CA SER A 55 4.59 0.78 -4.04
C SER A 55 3.39 1.62 -4.48
N SER A 56 3.52 2.94 -4.51
CA SER A 56 2.47 3.82 -5.05
C SER A 56 2.45 3.90 -6.57
N ASP A 57 3.54 3.44 -7.23
CA ASP A 57 3.75 3.56 -8.67
C ASP A 57 3.73 5.01 -9.18
N ALA A 58 4.24 5.93 -8.37
CA ALA A 58 4.34 7.35 -8.74
C ALA A 58 5.36 7.56 -9.87
N PRO A 59 5.09 8.49 -10.82
CA PRO A 59 3.91 9.35 -10.95
C PRO A 59 2.81 8.75 -11.85
N ALA A 60 2.90 7.47 -12.20
CA ALA A 60 2.09 6.85 -13.26
C ALA A 60 0.62 6.63 -12.86
N THR A 61 0.25 6.86 -11.61
CA THR A 61 -1.11 6.62 -11.14
C THR A 61 -2.01 7.85 -11.29
N ALA A 62 -3.29 7.61 -11.61
CA ALA A 62 -4.29 8.67 -11.91
C ALA A 62 -4.90 9.33 -10.65
N TRP A 63 -4.27 9.18 -9.48
CA TRP A 63 -4.75 9.80 -8.24
C TRP A 63 -4.39 11.28 -8.21
N ALA A 64 -5.19 12.08 -7.49
CA ALA A 64 -4.89 13.50 -7.26
C ALA A 64 -3.54 13.71 -6.57
N ASP A 65 -3.08 12.70 -5.80
CA ASP A 65 -1.75 12.63 -5.20
C ASP A 65 -1.13 11.24 -5.43
N PRO A 66 -0.41 11.03 -6.55
CA PRO A 66 0.11 9.72 -6.94
C PRO A 66 1.24 9.20 -6.03
N VAL A 67 1.77 10.04 -5.13
CA VAL A 67 2.85 9.66 -4.21
C VAL A 67 2.33 9.23 -2.83
N ASN A 68 1.02 9.31 -2.56
CA ASN A 68 0.46 9.03 -1.24
C ASN A 68 0.35 7.50 -0.96
N PRO A 69 1.14 6.93 -0.02
CA PRO A 69 1.08 5.50 0.30
C PRO A 69 -0.20 5.11 1.05
N PHE A 70 -0.86 6.03 1.75
CA PHE A 70 -2.05 5.72 2.54
C PHE A 70 -3.23 5.32 1.68
N VAL A 71 -3.31 5.85 0.45
CA VAL A 71 -4.29 5.40 -0.54
C VAL A 71 -4.10 3.93 -0.91
N GLY A 72 -2.84 3.50 -1.07
CA GLY A 72 -2.51 2.11 -1.33
C GLY A 72 -2.82 1.20 -0.13
N ILE A 73 -2.55 1.67 1.09
CA ILE A 73 -2.95 0.98 2.32
C ILE A 73 -4.47 0.81 2.38
N GLN A 74 -5.24 1.90 2.19
CA GLN A 74 -6.70 1.86 2.14
C GLN A 74 -7.20 0.85 1.10
N ALA A 75 -6.64 0.86 -0.12
CA ALA A 75 -7.02 -0.08 -1.16
C ALA A 75 -6.73 -1.54 -0.79
N ALA A 76 -5.64 -1.81 -0.06
CA ALA A 76 -5.28 -3.16 0.38
C ALA A 76 -6.20 -3.70 1.48
N VAL A 77 -6.63 -2.84 2.41
CA VAL A 77 -7.47 -3.24 3.57
C VAL A 77 -8.96 -3.23 3.24
N THR A 78 -9.40 -2.35 2.34
CA THR A 78 -10.81 -2.26 1.93
C THR A 78 -11.12 -3.07 0.68
N ARG A 79 -10.13 -3.30 -0.19
CA ARG A 79 -10.30 -3.94 -1.51
C ARG A 79 -11.45 -3.31 -2.32
N ARG A 80 -11.63 -2.00 -2.21
CA ARG A 80 -12.69 -1.25 -2.88
C ARG A 80 -12.09 -0.28 -3.90
N ALA A 81 -12.61 -0.29 -5.13
CA ALA A 81 -12.24 0.68 -6.15
C ALA A 81 -12.87 2.06 -5.86
N TYR A 82 -12.42 3.10 -6.57
CA TYR A 82 -12.89 4.48 -6.38
C TYR A 82 -14.40 4.65 -6.63
N ASP A 83 -14.97 3.83 -7.52
CA ASP A 83 -16.41 3.80 -7.86
C ASP A 83 -17.23 2.93 -6.90
N GLY A 84 -16.56 2.34 -5.90
CA GLY A 84 -17.16 1.48 -4.91
C GLY A 84 -17.20 -0.01 -5.29
N THR A 85 -16.70 -0.40 -6.47
CA THR A 85 -16.62 -1.79 -6.90
C THR A 85 -15.82 -2.64 -5.91
N ASP A 86 -16.37 -3.80 -5.54
CA ASP A 86 -15.64 -4.83 -4.79
C ASP A 86 -14.59 -5.47 -5.69
N THR A 87 -13.32 -5.35 -5.30
CA THR A 87 -12.19 -5.96 -6.02
C THR A 87 -11.76 -7.29 -5.40
N GLY A 88 -12.40 -7.73 -4.31
CA GLY A 88 -12.13 -8.97 -3.59
C GLY A 88 -11.90 -8.73 -2.10
N GLN A 89 -12.92 -8.24 -1.39
CA GLN A 89 -12.88 -7.97 0.06
C GLN A 89 -12.49 -9.16 0.92
N HIS A 90 -12.82 -10.38 0.49
CA HIS A 90 -12.42 -11.62 1.19
C HIS A 90 -10.89 -11.83 1.21
N GLU A 91 -10.14 -11.15 0.32
CA GLU A 91 -8.68 -11.23 0.26
C GLU A 91 -7.98 -9.99 0.84
N ARG A 92 -8.70 -9.18 1.62
CA ARG A 92 -8.10 -8.02 2.28
C ARG A 92 -7.01 -8.45 3.27
N ILE A 93 -6.03 -7.57 3.45
CA ILE A 93 -5.00 -7.73 4.47
C ILE A 93 -5.24 -6.76 5.62
N SER A 94 -4.63 -7.00 6.78
CA SER A 94 -4.70 -6.06 7.90
C SER A 94 -3.89 -4.79 7.63
N ILE A 95 -4.18 -3.71 8.37
CA ILE A 95 -3.47 -2.44 8.25
C ILE A 95 -1.99 -2.64 8.60
N GLU A 96 -1.69 -3.40 9.66
CA GLU A 96 -0.32 -3.73 10.07
C GLU A 96 0.44 -4.47 8.96
N LYS A 97 -0.23 -5.40 8.26
CA LYS A 97 0.39 -6.11 7.15
C LYS A 97 0.67 -5.15 5.99
N ALA A 98 -0.25 -4.24 5.67
CA ALA A 98 -0.03 -3.23 4.64
C ALA A 98 1.14 -2.30 4.99
N ILE A 99 1.24 -1.86 6.25
CA ILE A 99 2.39 -1.08 6.76
C ILE A 99 3.68 -1.88 6.64
N GLU A 100 3.68 -3.16 7.02
CA GLU A 100 4.86 -4.04 6.88
C GLU A 100 5.32 -4.10 5.42
N LEU A 101 4.40 -4.24 4.46
CA LEU A 101 4.73 -4.35 3.03
C LEU A 101 5.29 -3.04 2.44
N TYR A 102 4.88 -1.87 2.96
CA TYR A 102 5.47 -0.58 2.58
C TYR A 102 6.81 -0.30 3.27
N THR A 103 7.13 -0.99 4.36
CA THR A 103 8.31 -0.71 5.19
C THR A 103 9.32 -1.85 5.14
N LYS A 104 9.20 -2.83 6.02
CA LYS A 104 10.08 -4.00 6.09
C LYS A 104 10.06 -4.82 4.80
N GLY A 105 8.89 -5.07 4.21
CA GLY A 105 8.77 -5.82 2.96
C GLY A 105 9.48 -5.12 1.80
N ALA A 106 9.29 -3.80 1.66
CA ALA A 106 10.03 -2.98 0.70
C ALA A 106 11.54 -3.03 0.94
N GLN A 107 11.96 -2.96 2.21
CA GLN A 107 13.37 -3.09 2.59
C GLN A 107 13.96 -4.45 2.19
N GLU A 108 13.26 -5.55 2.42
CA GLU A 108 13.70 -6.90 2.07
C GLU A 108 13.85 -7.06 0.54
N ILE A 109 12.91 -6.54 -0.24
CA ILE A 109 12.94 -6.60 -1.72
C ILE A 109 14.07 -5.72 -2.30
N THR A 110 14.22 -4.50 -1.79
CA THR A 110 15.26 -3.56 -2.27
C THR A 110 16.66 -3.84 -1.70
N ARG A 111 16.73 -4.62 -0.61
CA ARG A 111 17.95 -5.02 0.11
C ARG A 111 18.72 -3.87 0.75
N ILE A 112 18.09 -2.71 0.94
CA ILE A 112 18.69 -1.56 1.61
C ILE A 112 18.82 -1.88 3.10
N GLN A 113 20.03 -1.86 3.65
CA GLN A 113 20.24 -2.24 5.04
C GLN A 113 19.91 -1.09 5.99
N GLY A 114 19.49 -1.43 7.21
CA GLY A 114 19.29 -0.45 8.28
C GLY A 114 18.08 0.48 8.12
N VAL A 115 17.13 0.18 7.22
CA VAL A 115 15.90 1.00 7.02
C VAL A 115 14.64 0.14 7.17
N GLY A 116 13.46 0.77 7.06
CA GLY A 116 12.17 0.07 6.99
C GLY A 116 11.66 -0.52 8.32
N GLN A 117 12.38 -0.34 9.42
CA GLN A 117 11.97 -0.79 10.76
C GLN A 117 12.44 0.19 11.84
N LEU A 118 11.60 0.38 12.86
CA LEU A 118 11.96 1.12 14.07
C LEU A 118 12.63 0.18 15.09
N LYS A 119 13.95 0.10 15.02
CA LYS A 119 14.76 -0.80 15.86
C LYS A 119 16.14 -0.20 16.15
N PRO A 120 16.75 -0.46 17.32
CA PRO A 120 18.14 -0.06 17.57
C PRO A 120 19.10 -0.54 16.47
N GLY A 121 19.98 0.35 16.01
CA GLY A 121 20.93 0.10 14.92
C GLY A 121 20.40 0.39 13.51
N TYR A 122 19.14 0.82 13.37
CA TYR A 122 18.55 1.28 12.11
C TYR A 122 18.58 2.81 12.02
N HIS A 123 18.48 3.34 10.80
CA HIS A 123 18.25 4.76 10.56
C HIS A 123 16.96 5.21 11.24
N ALA A 124 17.00 6.37 11.89
CA ALA A 124 15.83 7.01 12.46
C ALA A 124 15.02 7.71 11.35
N ASP A 125 14.50 6.90 10.43
CA ASP A 125 13.64 7.29 9.30
C ASP A 125 12.20 6.94 9.66
N PHE A 126 11.39 7.95 9.97
CA PHE A 126 10.00 7.74 10.39
C PHE A 126 9.14 8.97 10.15
N ILE A 127 7.83 8.76 10.23
CA ILE A 127 6.82 9.80 10.12
C ILE A 127 5.99 9.85 11.39
N VAL A 128 5.52 11.05 11.73
CA VAL A 128 4.53 11.28 12.77
C VAL A 128 3.20 11.59 12.08
N LEU A 129 2.17 10.85 12.41
CA LEU A 129 0.84 10.98 11.81
C LEU A 129 -0.06 11.86 12.68
N GLU A 130 -1.04 12.51 12.04
CA GLU A 130 -2.07 13.31 12.72
C GLU A 130 -3.03 12.42 13.53
N GLU A 131 -3.28 11.20 13.05
CA GLU A 131 -4.17 10.22 13.65
C GLU A 131 -3.51 8.84 13.66
N ASP A 132 -3.95 7.97 14.57
CA ASP A 132 -3.56 6.57 14.58
C ASP A 132 -4.34 5.81 13.50
N ILE A 133 -3.66 5.43 12.43
CA ILE A 133 -4.28 4.73 11.30
C ILE A 133 -4.80 3.34 11.64
N LEU A 134 -4.41 2.77 12.79
CA LEU A 134 -4.92 1.48 13.27
C LEU A 134 -6.32 1.59 13.89
N GLU A 135 -6.74 2.80 14.28
CA GLU A 135 -7.97 3.05 15.05
C GLU A 135 -9.03 3.82 14.26
N ILE A 136 -8.68 4.44 13.12
CA ILE A 136 -9.63 5.16 12.26
C ILE A 136 -10.39 4.21 11.32
N PRO A 137 -11.56 4.63 10.79
CA PRO A 137 -12.27 3.86 9.77
C PRO A 137 -11.39 3.59 8.54
N GLU A 138 -11.42 2.34 8.03
CA GLU A 138 -10.58 1.90 6.90
C GLU A 138 -10.73 2.79 5.65
N LEU A 139 -11.92 3.37 5.43
CA LEU A 139 -12.23 4.25 4.30
C LEU A 139 -11.66 5.68 4.44
N GLU A 140 -11.18 6.05 5.63
CA GLU A 140 -10.57 7.35 5.90
C GLU A 140 -9.03 7.31 5.86
N ILE A 141 -8.43 6.11 5.80
CA ILE A 141 -6.96 5.94 5.84
C ILE A 141 -6.27 6.78 4.75
N GLY A 142 -6.80 6.85 3.54
CA GLY A 142 -6.25 7.64 2.44
C GLY A 142 -6.15 9.14 2.72
N ASN A 143 -6.91 9.65 3.68
CA ASN A 143 -6.91 11.05 4.12
C ASN A 143 -5.87 11.35 5.22
N THR A 144 -5.15 10.33 5.67
CA THR A 144 -4.13 10.46 6.73
C THR A 144 -3.11 11.53 6.37
N ARG A 145 -2.78 12.38 7.35
CA ARG A 145 -1.82 13.46 7.20
C ARG A 145 -0.55 13.19 7.99
N VAL A 146 0.60 13.46 7.36
CA VAL A 146 1.89 13.46 8.03
C VAL A 146 2.10 14.83 8.68
N LEU A 147 2.35 14.82 9.99
CA LEU A 147 2.71 16.01 10.76
C LEU A 147 4.20 16.31 10.68
N GLU A 148 5.05 15.27 10.78
CA GLU A 148 6.51 15.41 10.72
C GLU A 148 7.14 14.22 9.99
N THR A 149 8.25 14.47 9.30
CA THR A 149 9.08 13.43 8.68
C THR A 149 10.51 13.58 9.18
N PHE A 150 11.07 12.46 9.63
CA PHE A 150 12.45 12.36 10.07
C PHE A 150 13.25 11.51 9.08
N MET A 151 14.46 11.97 8.76
CA MET A 151 15.45 11.22 8.01
C MET A 151 16.78 11.26 8.76
N ALA A 152 17.36 10.09 9.03
CA ALA A 152 18.57 9.92 9.83
C ALA A 152 18.51 10.69 11.16
N GLY A 153 17.34 10.75 11.79
CA GLY A 153 17.11 11.45 13.07
C GLY A 153 16.97 12.97 12.96
N GLN A 154 16.97 13.53 11.75
CA GLN A 154 16.74 14.96 11.52
C GLN A 154 15.33 15.19 10.99
N SER A 155 14.61 16.16 11.55
CA SER A 155 13.31 16.60 11.01
C SER A 155 13.51 17.30 9.68
N VAL A 156 13.06 16.70 8.58
CA VAL A 156 13.16 17.25 7.21
C VAL A 156 11.85 17.88 6.73
N PHE A 157 10.74 17.54 7.39
CA PHE A 157 9.43 18.12 7.12
C PHE A 157 8.68 18.29 8.44
N ARG A 158 7.98 19.40 8.58
CA ARG A 158 7.02 19.66 9.65
C ARG A 158 5.86 20.47 9.07
N LYS A 159 4.65 19.98 9.26
CA LYS A 159 3.42 20.69 8.93
C LYS A 159 3.27 21.86 9.90
N VAL A 160 3.44 23.08 9.41
CA VAL A 160 3.18 24.30 10.20
C VAL A 160 1.69 24.58 10.16
N SER A 161 1.03 24.71 11.31
CA SER A 161 -0.39 25.09 11.36
C SER A 161 -0.59 26.52 10.86
N GLU A 162 -1.54 26.76 9.94
CA GLU A 162 -1.85 28.08 9.35
C GLU A 162 -2.52 29.10 10.32
N LYS A 163 -2.37 28.94 11.64
CA LYS A 163 -2.80 29.92 12.62
C LYS A 163 -1.68 30.24 13.59
N THR A 164 -0.68 30.98 13.12
CA THR A 164 0.09 31.86 14.01
C THR A 164 -0.34 33.29 13.70
N LEU A 165 -1.46 33.68 14.29
CA LEU A 165 -1.75 35.10 14.50
C LEU A 165 -0.76 35.56 15.59
N VAL A 166 0.29 36.24 15.18
CA VAL A 166 1.04 37.10 16.09
C VAL A 166 0.23 38.39 16.17
N VAL A 167 -0.57 38.53 17.23
CA VAL A 167 -1.12 39.83 17.66
C VAL A 167 -0.09 40.56 18.50
#